data_AF-A0A3B9MJ23-F1
#
_entry.id   AF-A0A3B9MJ23-F1
#
_cell.length_a   1.000
_cell.length_b   1.000
_cell.length_c   1.000
_cell.angle_alpha   90.00
_cell.angle_beta   90.00
_cell.angle_gamma   90.00
#
_symmetry.space_group_name_H-M   'P 1'
#
loop_
_entity.id
_entity.type
_entity.pdbx_description
1 polymer ?
#
loop_
_entity_poly.entity_id
_entity_poly.type
_entity_poly.pdbx_seq_one_letter_code
_entity_poly.pdbx_strand_id
1 'polypeptide(L)' 'ISGKMRKNRIRILVGDRVSVEMSPYDLSRGRITYRYK' A
#
# COMPACT_ATOMS: atom_id res chain seq x y z
N ILE A 1 -3.47 -3.85 1.64
CA ILE A 1 -2.01 -4.02 1.89
C ILE A 1 -1.57 -5.31 1.22
N SER A 2 -0.50 -5.27 0.42
CA SER A 2 0.04 -6.47 -0.24
C SER A 2 0.51 -7.50 0.78
N GLY A 3 0.31 -8.80 0.49
CA GLY A 3 0.74 -9.90 1.36
C GLY A 3 2.25 -9.86 1.66
N LYS A 4 3.06 -9.34 0.74
CA LYS A 4 4.50 -9.12 0.94
C LYS A 4 4.78 -8.14 2.09
N MET A 5 4.07 -7.01 2.14
CA MET A 5 4.24 -6.02 3.23
C MET A 5 3.86 -6.61 4.59
N ARG A 6 2.83 -7.46 4.62
CA ARG A 6 2.36 -8.14 5.84
C ARG A 6 3.38 -9.18 6.34
N LYS A 7 3.99 -9.95 5.43
CA LYS A 7 5.08 -10.88 5.75
C LYS A 7 6.33 -10.14 6.28
N ASN A 8 6.66 -8.99 5.69
CA ASN A 8 7.83 -8.18 6.06
C ASN A 8 7.59 -7.26 7.28
N ARG A 9 6.45 -7.37 7.98
CA ARG A 9 6.07 -6.53 9.14
C ARG A 9 6.21 -5.02 8.90
N ILE A 10 5.95 -4.55 7.67
CA ILE A 10 6.01 -3.13 7.34
C ILE A 10 4.75 -2.45 7.91
N ARG A 11 4.94 -1.58 8.91
CA ARG A 11 3.86 -0.74 9.48
C ARG A 11 3.71 0.52 8.65
N ILE A 12 2.46 0.94 8.45
CA ILE A 12 2.11 2.19 7.76
C ILE A 12 1.68 3.18 8.84
N LEU A 13 2.36 4.32 8.91
CA LEU A 13 1.99 5.44 9.76
C LEU A 13 1.43 6.58 8.89
N VAL A 14 0.62 7.44 9.49
CA VAL A 14 0.09 8.62 8.81
C VAL A 14 1.27 9.55 8.47
N GLY A 15 1.41 9.93 7.21
CA GLY A 15 2.54 10.71 6.69
C GLY A 15 3.56 9.92 5.86
N ASP A 16 3.44 8.59 5.80
CA ASP A 16 4.31 7.76 4.97
C ASP A 16 3.95 7.86 3.48
N ARG A 17 4.97 8.00 2.63
CA ARG A 17 4.82 7.90 1.16
C ARG A 17 4.73 6.44 0.75
N VAL A 18 3.60 6.06 0.16
CA VAL A 18 3.32 4.69 -0.26
C VAL A 18 2.88 4.63 -1.73
N SER A 19 3.33 3.60 -2.45
CA SER A 19 2.81 3.27 -3.78
C SER A 19 1.50 2.51 -3.63
N VAL A 20 0.49 2.98 -4.34
CA VAL A 20 -0.84 2.38 -4.36
C VAL A 20 -1.15 1.94 -5.78
N GLU A 21 -1.53 0.68 -5.93
CA GLU A 21 -2.04 0.13 -7.18
C GLU A 21 -3.57 0.25 -7.13
N MET A 22 -4.16 1.02 -8.04
CA MET A 22 -5.62 1.20 -8.10
C MET A 22 -6.25 0.12 -9.00
N SER A 23 -7.44 -0.34 -8.61
CA SER A 23 -8.23 -1.19 -9.50
C SER A 23 -8.90 -0.31 -10.56
N PRO A 24 -8.94 -0.74 -11.83
CA PRO A 24 -9.49 0.06 -12.93
C PRO A 24 -11.00 0.29 -12.82
N TYR A 25 -11.68 -0.46 -11.96
CA TYR A 25 -13.13 -0.39 -11.72
C TYR A 25 -13.50 0.52 -10.55
N ASP A 26 -12.58 0.78 -9.63
CA ASP A 26 -12.85 1.54 -8.41
C ASP A 26 -11.61 2.34 -8.01
N LEU A 27 -11.60 3.63 -8.32
CA LEU A 27 -10.55 4.57 -7.91
C LEU A 27 -10.59 4.90 -6.42
N SER A 28 -11.69 4.56 -5.74
CA SER A 28 -11.90 4.77 -4.31
C SER A 28 -11.14 3.75 -3.44
N ARG A 29 -10.74 2.61 -4.02
CA ARG A 29 -10.09 1.51 -3.32
C ARG A 29 -8.76 1.17 -4.00
N GLY A 30 -7.67 1.37 -3.27
CA GLY A 30 -6.33 1.09 -3.74
C GLY A 30 -5.62 0.02 -2.91
N ARG A 31 -4.79 -0.80 -3.56
CA ARG A 31 -3.93 -1.76 -2.90
C ARG A 31 -2.54 -1.18 -2.70
N ILE A 32 -2.15 -0.97 -1.45
CA ILE A 32 -0.80 -0.53 -1.10
C ILE A 32 0.20 -1.66 -1.37
N THR A 33 1.17 -1.43 -2.25
CA THR A 33 2.18 -2.41 -2.68
C THR A 33 3.55 -2.13 -2.10
N TYR A 34 3.92 -0.86 -1.94
CA TYR A 34 5.26 -0.47 -1.51
C TYR A 34 5.23 0.79 -0.62
N ARG A 35 6.23 0.91 0.24
CA ARG A 35 6.48 2.12 1.06
C ARG A 35 7.86 2.64 0.69
N TYR A 36 7.94 3.90 0.29
CA TYR A 36 9.21 4.58 0.06
C TYR A 36 9.82 4.97 1.41
N LYS A 37 11.14 4.85 1.51
CA LYS A 37 11.91 5.34 2.66
C LYS A 37 12.19 6.83 2.49
#